data_AF-A0A9X0YPQ2-F1
#
_entry.id   AF-A0A9X0YPQ2-F1
#
_cell.length_a   1.000
_cell.length_b   1.000
_cell.length_c   1.000
_cell.angle_alpha   90.00
_cell.angle_beta   90.00
_cell.angle_gamma   90.00
#
_symmetry.space_group_name_H-M   'P 1'
#
loop_
_entity.id
_entity.type
_entity.pdbx_description
1 polymer ?
#
loop_
_entity_poly.entity_id
_entity_poly.type
_entity_poly.pdbx_seq_one_letter_code
_entity_poly.pdbx_strand_id
1 'polypeptide(L)'
;MENITKFVSELKNKKLNKVRTAEKLLNLGFSAKEIKDELNVSKEINTNKILGFALIIISIVIYFYSKLHYINFFKSGYFSEAHLLTLNERILKPTLVFSLIILGVNLIFNRLSINKSVKAIFIVILGVYSISVLSYNAIIFPFIFGIIALILISFVKLPNKQMSIEMGEIFPYLNKKWKGSSIYIFIIFGAVLIYNPYAEHLFVKSNINSFSTNLDSANTFLFYLQKFLFYGGLIIAFLLSFDFSKFKISLYILILFSIITIVIRIFQDLKYLDGLSFNSLSSGSVFLIISAITFLVKNKTFANTL
;
A
#
# COMPACT_ATOMS: atom_id res chain seq x y z
N MET A 1 -33.14 34.88 -20.85
CA MET A 1 -32.45 33.58 -20.63
C MET A 1 -31.48 33.26 -21.78
N GLU A 2 -30.69 34.24 -22.27
CA GLU A 2 -29.70 34.03 -23.36
C GLU A 2 -28.25 33.87 -22.87
N ASN A 3 -28.02 33.74 -21.56
CA ASN A 3 -26.74 34.15 -20.96
C ASN A 3 -25.79 33.04 -20.49
N ILE A 4 -26.17 31.76 -20.44
CA ILE A 4 -25.23 30.69 -19.98
C ILE A 4 -24.68 29.85 -21.14
N THR A 5 -25.54 29.47 -22.10
CA THR A 5 -25.22 28.65 -23.27
C THR A 5 -24.14 29.30 -24.15
N LYS A 6 -24.18 30.64 -24.29
CA LYS A 6 -23.17 31.43 -25.01
C LYS A 6 -21.82 31.44 -24.31
N PHE A 7 -21.79 31.60 -22.98
CA PHE A 7 -20.55 31.54 -22.21
C PHE A 7 -19.96 30.13 -22.20
N VAL A 8 -20.79 29.10 -22.13
CA VAL A 8 -20.34 27.69 -22.21
C VAL A 8 -19.71 27.40 -23.57
N SER A 9 -20.30 27.88 -24.67
CA SER A 9 -19.75 27.69 -26.02
C SER A 9 -18.42 28.45 -26.21
N GLU A 10 -18.31 29.68 -25.70
CA GLU A 10 -17.06 30.44 -25.70
C GLU A 10 -15.95 29.75 -24.88
N LEU A 11 -16.28 29.21 -23.71
CA LEU A 11 -15.33 28.49 -22.86
C LEU A 11 -14.93 27.14 -23.46
N LYS A 12 -15.84 26.49 -24.20
CA LYS A 12 -15.56 25.27 -24.97
C LYS A 12 -14.63 25.54 -26.14
N ASN A 13 -14.80 26.67 -26.83
CA ASN A 13 -13.88 27.12 -27.89
C ASN A 13 -12.46 27.38 -27.35
N LYS A 14 -12.33 27.74 -26.08
CA LYS A 14 -11.04 27.84 -25.36
C LYS A 14 -10.47 26.49 -24.89
N LYS A 15 -11.04 25.35 -25.32
CA LYS A 15 -10.62 23.97 -24.96
C LYS A 15 -10.56 23.69 -23.45
N LEU A 16 -11.39 24.37 -22.66
CA LEU A 16 -11.46 24.11 -21.21
C LEU A 16 -12.25 22.81 -20.93
N ASN A 17 -11.80 22.05 -19.93
CA ASN A 17 -12.53 20.86 -19.47
C ASN A 17 -13.79 21.26 -18.68
N LYS A 18 -14.79 20.36 -18.60
CA LYS A 18 -16.08 20.65 -17.96
C LYS A 18 -15.95 21.19 -16.51
N VAL A 19 -14.97 20.70 -15.76
CA VAL A 19 -14.69 21.14 -14.39
C VAL A 19 -14.22 22.59 -14.34
N ARG A 20 -13.26 22.99 -15.18
CA ARG A 20 -12.80 24.39 -15.28
C ARG A 20 -13.85 25.33 -15.86
N THR A 21 -14.69 24.83 -16.77
CA THR A 21 -15.82 25.60 -17.30
C THR A 21 -16.81 25.93 -16.20
N ALA A 22 -17.21 24.96 -15.38
CA ALA A 22 -18.10 25.19 -14.25
C ALA A 22 -17.49 26.11 -13.18
N GLU A 23 -16.20 25.97 -12.88
CA GLU A 23 -15.52 26.89 -11.94
C GLU A 23 -15.57 28.35 -12.41
N LYS A 24 -15.38 28.58 -13.72
CA LYS A 24 -15.50 29.92 -14.30
C LYS A 24 -16.95 30.42 -14.30
N LEU A 25 -17.93 29.55 -14.54
CA LEU A 25 -19.35 29.92 -14.50
C LEU A 25 -19.80 30.25 -13.07
N LEU A 26 -19.33 29.51 -12.07
CA LEU A 26 -19.56 29.84 -10.66
C LEU A 26 -18.98 31.22 -10.31
N ASN A 27 -17.76 31.53 -10.77
CA ASN A 27 -17.13 32.84 -10.57
C ASN A 27 -17.87 33.99 -11.29
N LEU A 28 -18.66 33.68 -12.31
CA LEU A 28 -19.51 34.65 -13.02
C LEU A 28 -20.89 34.81 -12.35
N GLY A 29 -21.16 34.08 -11.26
CA GLY A 29 -22.39 34.19 -10.48
C GLY A 29 -23.54 33.28 -10.93
N PHE A 30 -23.31 32.35 -11.87
CA PHE A 30 -24.33 31.37 -12.27
C PHE A 30 -24.60 30.36 -11.16
N SER A 31 -25.85 29.92 -11.03
CA SER A 31 -26.22 28.94 -10.01
C SER A 31 -25.72 27.53 -10.36
N ALA A 32 -25.45 26.71 -9.33
CA ALA A 32 -25.03 25.32 -9.52
C ALA A 32 -26.03 24.50 -10.35
N LYS A 33 -27.33 24.78 -10.22
CA LYS A 33 -28.39 24.10 -10.95
C LYS A 33 -28.32 24.41 -12.46
N GLU A 34 -28.23 25.69 -12.82
CA GLU A 34 -28.12 26.13 -14.22
C GLU A 34 -26.88 25.55 -14.90
N ILE A 35 -25.74 25.57 -14.21
CA ILE A 35 -24.48 25.03 -14.73
C ILE A 35 -24.57 23.52 -14.96
N LYS A 36 -25.21 22.79 -14.04
CA LYS A 36 -25.37 21.33 -14.13
C LYS A 36 -26.24 20.91 -15.31
N ASP A 37 -27.36 21.60 -15.50
CA ASP A 37 -28.31 21.35 -16.59
C ASP A 37 -27.66 21.65 -17.95
N GLU A 38 -26.92 22.76 -18.05
CA GLU A 38 -26.26 23.19 -19.29
C GLU A 38 -25.03 22.32 -19.64
N LEU A 39 -24.22 21.90 -18.68
CA LEU A 39 -23.03 21.08 -18.93
C LEU A 39 -23.34 19.61 -19.23
N ASN A 40 -24.61 19.19 -19.13
CA ASN A 40 -25.06 17.82 -19.29
C ASN A 40 -24.11 16.86 -18.55
N VAL A 41 -23.98 17.07 -17.24
CA VAL A 41 -23.03 16.35 -16.40
C VAL A 41 -23.50 14.90 -16.22
N SER A 42 -23.11 14.03 -17.15
CA SER A 42 -23.28 12.58 -17.02
C SER A 42 -22.28 11.98 -16.04
N LYS A 43 -22.58 10.78 -15.53
CA LYS A 43 -21.63 10.02 -14.68
C LYS A 43 -20.34 9.77 -15.47
N GLU A 44 -19.22 10.31 -14.99
CA GLU A 44 -17.91 10.05 -15.57
C GLU A 44 -17.64 8.54 -15.54
N ILE A 45 -17.22 7.97 -16.69
CA ILE A 45 -16.76 6.58 -16.75
C ILE A 45 -15.56 6.47 -15.82
N ASN A 46 -15.66 5.59 -14.81
CA ASN A 46 -14.60 5.41 -13.85
C ASN A 46 -13.45 4.60 -14.47
N THR A 47 -12.60 5.28 -15.24
CA THR A 47 -11.37 4.71 -15.81
C THR A 47 -10.45 4.11 -14.75
N ASN A 48 -10.51 4.60 -13.50
CA ASN A 48 -9.74 4.00 -12.42
C ASN A 48 -10.21 2.60 -12.04
N LYS A 49 -11.45 2.19 -12.33
CA LYS A 49 -11.87 0.79 -12.13
C LYS A 49 -11.05 -0.15 -13.00
N ILE A 50 -10.86 0.23 -14.28
CA ILE A 50 -10.07 -0.53 -15.24
C ILE A 50 -8.61 -0.59 -14.76
N LEU A 51 -8.05 0.55 -14.34
CA LEU A 51 -6.72 0.60 -13.73
C LEU A 51 -6.64 -0.31 -12.49
N GLY A 52 -7.68 -0.34 -11.66
CA GLY A 52 -7.76 -1.19 -10.47
C GLY A 52 -7.69 -2.68 -10.81
N PHE A 53 -8.46 -3.14 -11.80
CA PHE A 53 -8.36 -4.53 -12.28
C PHE A 53 -6.98 -4.84 -12.86
N ALA A 54 -6.42 -3.94 -13.68
CA ALA A 54 -5.10 -4.11 -14.26
C ALA A 54 -4.01 -4.24 -13.19
N LEU A 55 -4.06 -3.41 -12.13
CA LEU A 55 -3.13 -3.48 -11.01
C LEU A 55 -3.21 -4.82 -10.27
N ILE A 56 -4.42 -5.36 -10.03
CA ILE A 56 -4.58 -6.67 -9.40
C ILE A 56 -3.98 -7.78 -10.27
N ILE A 57 -4.29 -7.78 -11.57
CA ILE A 57 -3.77 -8.78 -12.51
C ILE A 57 -2.24 -8.74 -12.53
N ILE A 58 -1.63 -7.56 -12.65
CA ILE A 58 -0.17 -7.41 -12.65
C ILE A 58 0.43 -7.85 -11.32
N SER A 59 -0.23 -7.59 -10.19
CA SER A 59 0.23 -8.06 -8.88
C SER A 59 0.28 -9.57 -8.81
N ILE A 60 -0.75 -10.24 -9.31
CA ILE A 60 -0.82 -11.70 -9.38
C ILE A 60 0.30 -12.23 -10.27
N VAL A 61 0.51 -11.63 -11.44
CA VAL A 61 1.59 -12.01 -12.36
C VAL A 61 2.96 -11.84 -11.70
N ILE A 62 3.23 -10.68 -11.09
CA ILE A 62 4.48 -10.42 -10.35
C ILE A 62 4.69 -11.46 -9.26
N TYR A 63 3.64 -11.81 -8.49
CA TYR A 63 3.72 -12.78 -7.40
C TYR A 63 4.12 -14.17 -7.90
N PHE A 64 3.40 -14.70 -8.89
CA PHE A 64 3.63 -16.04 -9.43
C PHE A 64 4.88 -16.13 -10.30
N TYR A 65 5.41 -15.01 -10.78
CA TYR A 65 6.71 -14.97 -11.43
C TYR A 65 7.82 -15.17 -10.39
N SER A 66 7.99 -16.42 -9.97
CA SER A 66 9.04 -16.92 -9.08
C SER A 66 9.94 -17.82 -9.91
N LYS A 67 11.24 -17.53 -9.98
CA LYS A 67 12.17 -18.34 -10.76
C LYS A 67 12.49 -19.63 -9.98
N LEU A 68 11.99 -20.77 -10.47
CA LEU A 68 12.55 -22.12 -10.25
C LEU A 68 14.06 -22.22 -10.60
N HIS A 69 14.64 -21.20 -11.23
CA HIS A 69 16.03 -21.16 -11.72
C HIS A 69 17.08 -20.66 -10.71
N TYR A 70 16.70 -20.25 -9.50
CA TYR A 70 17.66 -19.69 -8.54
C TYR A 70 18.48 -20.74 -7.79
N ILE A 71 17.99 -21.98 -7.72
CA ILE A 71 18.66 -23.09 -7.01
C ILE A 71 20.04 -23.42 -7.63
N ASN A 72 20.24 -23.17 -8.92
CA ASN A 72 21.49 -23.51 -9.62
C ASN A 72 22.52 -22.37 -9.72
N PHE A 73 22.12 -21.09 -9.57
CA PHE A 73 23.04 -19.95 -9.71
C PHE A 73 23.80 -19.62 -8.41
N PHE A 74 23.24 -19.97 -7.23
CA PHE A 74 23.83 -19.64 -5.93
C PHE A 74 24.86 -20.65 -5.41
N LYS A 75 25.25 -21.63 -6.24
CA LYS A 75 26.33 -22.57 -5.90
C LYS A 75 27.72 -21.93 -5.93
N SER A 76 27.88 -20.71 -6.46
CA SER A 76 29.15 -20.01 -6.58
C SER A 76 29.18 -18.69 -5.81
N GLY A 77 29.48 -18.76 -4.51
CA GLY A 77 30.47 -17.91 -3.85
C GLY A 77 30.34 -16.37 -3.77
N TYR A 78 29.25 -15.72 -4.20
CA TYR A 78 29.11 -14.27 -4.05
C TYR A 78 28.02 -13.88 -3.04
N PHE A 79 28.47 -13.43 -1.85
CA PHE A 79 27.63 -13.03 -0.72
C PHE A 79 26.71 -11.82 -0.99
N SER A 80 26.92 -11.04 -2.07
CA SER A 80 26.20 -9.78 -2.32
C SER A 80 24.89 -9.92 -3.11
N GLU A 81 24.85 -10.71 -4.17
CA GLU A 81 23.68 -10.82 -5.05
C GLU A 81 22.56 -11.70 -4.45
N ALA A 82 22.93 -12.72 -3.68
CA ALA A 82 22.00 -13.66 -3.06
C ALA A 82 21.15 -12.99 -1.95
N HIS A 83 21.76 -12.13 -1.14
CA HIS A 83 21.07 -11.42 -0.06
C HIS A 83 20.08 -10.39 -0.59
N LEU A 84 20.50 -9.61 -1.58
CA LEU A 84 19.62 -8.64 -2.23
C LEU A 84 18.43 -9.36 -2.88
N LEU A 85 18.66 -10.47 -3.60
CA LEU A 85 17.58 -11.24 -4.23
C LEU A 85 16.61 -11.78 -3.17
N THR A 86 17.15 -12.30 -2.07
CA THR A 86 16.35 -12.84 -0.97
C THR A 86 15.49 -11.75 -0.33
N LEU A 87 16.05 -10.56 -0.11
CA LEU A 87 15.29 -9.40 0.37
C LEU A 87 14.20 -8.99 -0.63
N ASN A 88 14.51 -9.00 -1.91
CA ASN A 88 13.56 -8.67 -2.97
C ASN A 88 12.39 -9.66 -3.01
N GLU A 89 12.66 -10.96 -3.12
CA GLU A 89 11.63 -12.00 -3.26
C GLU A 89 10.81 -12.20 -1.97
N ARG A 90 11.42 -12.05 -0.79
CA ARG A 90 10.76 -12.34 0.49
C ARG A 90 10.10 -11.12 1.14
N ILE A 91 10.60 -9.91 0.90
CA ILE A 91 10.13 -8.70 1.58
C ILE A 91 9.55 -7.70 0.58
N LEU A 92 10.33 -7.27 -0.41
CA LEU A 92 9.92 -6.17 -1.29
C LEU A 92 8.77 -6.58 -2.22
N LYS A 93 8.87 -7.75 -2.86
CA LYS A 93 7.86 -8.30 -3.77
C LYS A 93 6.53 -8.57 -3.06
N PRO A 94 6.45 -9.30 -1.92
CA PRO A 94 5.17 -9.49 -1.23
C PRO A 94 4.57 -8.17 -0.75
N THR A 95 5.39 -7.24 -0.24
CA THR A 95 4.91 -5.91 0.17
C THR A 95 4.27 -5.17 -1.01
N LEU A 96 4.93 -5.18 -2.16
CA LEU A 96 4.45 -4.55 -3.39
C LEU A 96 3.16 -5.21 -3.89
N VAL A 97 3.13 -6.54 -3.96
CA VAL A 97 1.96 -7.32 -4.41
C VAL A 97 0.74 -7.02 -3.54
N PHE A 98 0.84 -7.15 -2.22
CA PHE A 98 -0.29 -6.86 -1.33
C PHE A 98 -0.71 -5.40 -1.40
N SER A 99 0.26 -4.47 -1.48
CA SER A 99 -0.05 -3.04 -1.59
C SER A 99 -0.83 -2.72 -2.87
N LEU A 100 -0.39 -3.27 -4.01
CA LEU A 100 -1.04 -3.08 -5.31
C LEU A 100 -2.44 -3.70 -5.35
N ILE A 101 -2.63 -4.89 -4.76
CA ILE A 101 -3.95 -5.53 -4.63
C ILE A 101 -4.89 -4.63 -3.84
N ILE A 102 -4.46 -4.15 -2.66
CA ILE A 102 -5.29 -3.27 -1.81
C ILE A 102 -5.60 -1.95 -2.54
N LEU A 103 -4.64 -1.36 -3.25
CA LEU A 103 -4.89 -0.18 -4.08
C LEU A 103 -5.93 -0.48 -5.16
N GLY A 104 -5.76 -1.58 -5.90
CA GLY A 104 -6.65 -1.98 -6.98
C GLY A 104 -8.09 -2.21 -6.51
N VAL A 105 -8.26 -2.92 -5.39
CA VAL A 105 -9.57 -3.13 -4.77
C VAL A 105 -10.23 -1.79 -4.43
N ASN A 106 -9.50 -0.86 -3.82
CA ASN A 106 -10.04 0.45 -3.49
C ASN A 106 -10.44 1.28 -4.74
N LEU A 107 -9.71 1.18 -5.84
CA LEU A 107 -10.08 1.83 -7.10
C LEU A 107 -11.36 1.22 -7.70
N ILE A 108 -11.53 -0.11 -7.60
CA ILE A 108 -12.72 -0.83 -8.05
C ILE A 108 -13.98 -0.41 -7.26
N PHE A 109 -13.84 -0.19 -5.95
CA PHE A 109 -14.90 0.35 -5.06
C PHE A 109 -15.23 1.85 -5.29
N ASN A 110 -14.99 2.31 -6.51
CA ASN A 110 -15.50 3.56 -7.07
C ASN A 110 -14.83 4.83 -6.51
N ARG A 111 -13.53 4.74 -6.18
CA ARG A 111 -12.70 5.91 -5.86
C ARG A 111 -12.16 6.55 -7.14
N LEU A 112 -12.44 7.83 -7.31
CA LEU A 112 -12.03 8.59 -8.51
C LEU A 112 -10.64 9.20 -8.39
N SER A 113 -10.04 9.15 -7.21
CA SER A 113 -8.67 9.61 -6.99
C SER A 113 -8.01 8.90 -5.81
N ILE A 114 -6.68 8.97 -5.77
CA ILE A 114 -5.86 8.43 -4.67
C ILE A 114 -5.10 9.54 -3.97
N ASN A 115 -4.80 9.33 -2.68
CA ASN A 115 -4.00 10.28 -1.92
C ASN A 115 -2.60 10.47 -2.57
N LYS A 116 -2.12 11.72 -2.65
CA LYS A 116 -0.82 12.07 -3.22
C LYS A 116 0.34 11.31 -2.55
N SER A 117 0.30 11.15 -1.23
CA SER A 117 1.30 10.40 -0.47
C SER A 117 1.30 8.91 -0.81
N VAL A 118 0.11 8.31 -1.00
CA VAL A 118 -0.01 6.90 -1.44
C VAL A 118 0.64 6.73 -2.81
N LYS A 119 0.31 7.62 -3.77
CA LYS A 119 0.90 7.59 -5.11
C LYS A 119 2.42 7.72 -5.07
N ALA A 120 2.95 8.67 -4.31
CA ALA A 120 4.38 8.88 -4.18
C ALA A 120 5.11 7.66 -3.60
N ILE A 121 4.58 7.07 -2.52
CA ILE A 121 5.18 5.87 -1.90
C ILE A 121 5.17 4.69 -2.85
N PHE A 122 4.10 4.48 -3.63
CA PHE A 122 4.09 3.43 -4.65
C PHE A 122 5.14 3.64 -5.73
N ILE A 123 5.30 4.87 -6.22
CA ILE A 123 6.33 5.19 -7.22
C ILE A 123 7.71 4.87 -6.66
N VAL A 124 7.98 5.23 -5.40
CA VAL A 124 9.26 4.93 -4.73
C VAL A 124 9.45 3.41 -4.61
N ILE A 125 8.48 2.67 -4.06
CA ILE A 125 8.60 1.22 -3.86
C ILE A 125 8.74 0.47 -5.18
N LEU A 126 7.99 0.86 -6.22
CA LEU A 126 8.12 0.28 -7.56
C LEU A 126 9.46 0.61 -8.21
N GLY A 127 9.98 1.82 -8.00
CA GLY A 127 11.30 2.23 -8.46
C GLY A 127 12.40 1.39 -7.82
N VAL A 128 12.37 1.25 -6.48
CA VAL A 128 13.29 0.39 -5.74
C VAL A 128 13.18 -1.05 -6.22
N TYR A 129 11.97 -1.61 -6.36
CA TYR A 129 11.74 -2.96 -6.86
C TYR A 129 12.32 -3.17 -8.26
N SER A 130 12.07 -2.24 -9.18
CA SER A 130 12.54 -2.34 -10.57
C SER A 130 14.07 -2.27 -10.65
N ILE A 131 14.70 -1.36 -9.89
CA ILE A 131 16.18 -1.27 -9.81
C ILE A 131 16.76 -2.53 -9.16
N SER A 132 16.15 -3.03 -8.08
CA SER A 132 16.56 -4.28 -7.45
C SER A 132 16.50 -5.44 -8.45
N VAL A 133 15.44 -5.57 -9.24
CA VAL A 133 15.35 -6.62 -10.28
C VAL A 133 16.48 -6.50 -11.30
N LEU A 134 16.83 -5.29 -11.77
CA LEU A 134 17.93 -5.08 -12.71
C LEU A 134 19.30 -5.49 -12.15
N SER A 135 19.48 -5.38 -10.83
CA SER A 135 20.75 -5.78 -10.19
C SER A 135 21.01 -7.28 -10.27
N TYR A 136 19.98 -8.11 -10.49
CA TYR A 136 20.16 -9.52 -10.80
C TYR A 136 20.14 -9.66 -12.32
N ASN A 137 21.26 -10.06 -12.89
CA ASN A 137 21.50 -10.20 -14.34
C ASN A 137 20.66 -11.31 -15.02
N ALA A 138 19.48 -11.63 -14.47
CA ALA A 138 18.79 -12.88 -14.64
C ALA A 138 17.37 -12.75 -15.23
N ILE A 139 16.66 -11.62 -15.14
CA ILE A 139 15.30 -11.56 -15.73
C ILE A 139 14.78 -10.14 -16.06
N ILE A 140 14.46 -9.93 -17.34
CA ILE A 140 13.82 -8.70 -17.84
C ILE A 140 12.30 -8.63 -17.51
N PHE A 141 11.60 -9.76 -17.39
CA PHE A 141 10.14 -9.79 -17.21
C PHE A 141 9.61 -9.13 -15.92
N PRO A 142 10.13 -9.42 -14.70
CA PRO A 142 9.67 -8.74 -13.48
C PRO A 142 9.95 -7.23 -13.51
N PHE A 143 11.02 -6.82 -14.22
CA PHE A 143 11.31 -5.42 -14.47
C PHE A 143 10.24 -4.80 -15.39
N ILE A 144 9.90 -5.45 -16.51
CA ILE A 144 8.82 -5.00 -17.40
C ILE A 144 7.50 -4.83 -16.63
N PHE A 145 7.10 -5.82 -15.83
CA PHE A 145 5.86 -5.72 -15.05
C PHE A 145 5.92 -4.63 -13.97
N GLY A 146 7.09 -4.39 -13.37
CA GLY A 146 7.34 -3.25 -12.48
C GLY A 146 7.12 -1.91 -13.19
N ILE A 147 7.66 -1.76 -14.41
CA ILE A 147 7.49 -0.56 -15.23
C ILE A 147 6.02 -0.38 -15.65
N ILE A 148 5.33 -1.45 -16.08
CA ILE A 148 3.91 -1.39 -16.40
C ILE A 148 3.09 -0.93 -15.18
N ALA A 149 3.36 -1.47 -14.00
CA ALA A 149 2.70 -1.04 -12.76
C ALA A 149 2.98 0.45 -12.46
N LEU A 150 4.21 0.93 -12.68
CA LEU A 150 4.59 2.33 -12.49
C LEU A 150 3.81 3.25 -13.44
N ILE A 151 3.69 2.86 -14.71
CA ILE A 151 2.88 3.56 -15.72
C ILE A 151 1.41 3.61 -15.28
N LEU A 152 0.83 2.49 -14.86
CA LEU A 152 -0.57 2.44 -14.41
C LEU A 152 -0.81 3.35 -13.21
N ILE A 153 0.06 3.32 -12.20
CA ILE A 153 -0.06 4.20 -11.03
C ILE A 153 0.08 5.67 -11.42
N SER A 154 0.95 5.98 -12.38
CA SER A 154 1.11 7.33 -12.91
C SER A 154 -0.17 7.86 -13.55
N PHE A 155 -0.97 7.00 -14.18
CA PHE A 155 -2.28 7.34 -14.72
C PHE A 155 -3.40 7.44 -13.68
N VAL A 156 -3.23 6.91 -12.46
CA VAL A 156 -4.25 7.07 -11.41
C VAL A 156 -4.38 8.54 -11.04
N LYS A 157 -5.61 9.07 -11.13
CA LYS A 157 -5.93 10.47 -10.87
C LYS A 157 -5.64 10.86 -9.41
N LEU A 158 -5.09 12.06 -9.22
CA LEU A 158 -4.96 12.70 -7.91
C LEU A 158 -6.24 13.49 -7.58
N PRO A 159 -6.54 13.73 -6.28
CA PRO A 159 -7.66 14.57 -5.90
C PRO A 159 -7.42 16.00 -6.40
N ASN A 160 -8.45 16.60 -7.00
CA ASN A 160 -8.39 18.01 -7.38
C ASN A 160 -8.26 18.87 -6.11
N LYS A 161 -7.28 19.79 -6.13
CA LYS A 161 -7.08 20.77 -5.07
C LYS A 161 -8.26 21.75 -5.12
N GLN A 162 -9.04 21.77 -4.05
CA GLN A 162 -10.15 22.68 -3.77
C GLN A 162 -11.35 22.57 -4.73
N MET A 163 -12.50 22.28 -4.14
CA MET A 163 -13.80 22.43 -4.78
C MET A 163 -14.66 23.16 -3.77
N SER A 164 -15.32 24.23 -4.21
CA SER A 164 -16.40 24.83 -3.44
C SER A 164 -17.52 23.80 -3.22
N ILE A 165 -18.38 24.05 -2.23
CA ILE A 165 -19.53 23.19 -1.96
C ILE A 165 -20.41 23.08 -3.22
N GLU A 166 -20.61 24.19 -3.93
CA GLU A 166 -21.40 24.23 -5.18
C GLU A 166 -20.82 23.30 -6.25
N MET A 167 -19.48 23.21 -6.33
CA MET A 167 -18.83 22.34 -7.30
C MET A 167 -19.04 20.85 -7.01
N GLY A 168 -19.25 20.50 -5.74
CA GLY A 168 -19.69 19.17 -5.31
C GLY A 168 -21.15 18.87 -5.67
N GLU A 169 -22.01 19.87 -5.79
CA GLU A 169 -23.41 19.72 -6.22
C GLU A 169 -23.52 19.52 -7.74
N ILE A 170 -22.70 20.25 -8.51
CA ILE A 170 -22.61 20.12 -9.98
C ILE A 170 -22.00 18.77 -10.35
N PHE A 171 -20.93 18.35 -9.65
CA PHE A 171 -20.22 17.10 -9.90
C PHE A 171 -20.13 16.20 -8.64
N PRO A 172 -21.23 15.52 -8.25
CA PRO A 172 -21.28 14.70 -7.04
C PRO A 172 -20.23 13.58 -6.99
N TYR A 173 -19.76 13.14 -8.14
CA TYR A 173 -18.73 12.12 -8.24
C TYR A 173 -17.37 12.61 -7.72
N LEU A 174 -17.07 13.92 -7.80
CA LEU A 174 -15.82 14.51 -7.30
C LEU A 174 -15.72 14.50 -5.76
N ASN A 175 -16.84 14.34 -5.05
CA ASN A 175 -16.88 14.16 -3.60
C ASN A 175 -16.43 12.76 -3.15
N LYS A 176 -16.27 11.79 -4.07
CA LYS A 176 -15.74 10.46 -3.76
C LYS A 176 -14.22 10.48 -3.64
N LYS A 177 -13.72 11.16 -2.61
CA LYS A 177 -12.29 11.25 -2.27
C LYS A 177 -11.86 10.04 -1.44
N TRP A 178 -10.60 9.64 -1.61
CA TRP A 178 -9.97 8.61 -0.80
C TRP A 178 -9.76 9.10 0.65
N LYS A 179 -10.38 8.42 1.62
CA LYS A 179 -10.25 8.73 3.06
C LYS A 179 -9.17 7.91 3.80
N GLY A 180 -8.57 6.93 3.13
CA GLY A 180 -7.47 6.16 3.70
C GLY A 180 -6.14 6.91 3.70
N SER A 181 -5.14 6.31 4.34
CA SER A 181 -3.80 6.88 4.52
C SER A 181 -2.73 5.96 3.93
N SER A 182 -1.57 6.49 3.55
CA SER A 182 -0.44 5.66 3.11
C SER A 182 0.14 4.75 4.18
N ILE A 183 -0.31 4.90 5.44
CA ILE A 183 0.03 4.00 6.55
C ILE A 183 -0.16 2.52 6.22
N TYR A 184 -1.17 2.18 5.41
CA TYR A 184 -1.47 0.77 5.13
C TYR A 184 -0.28 0.06 4.44
N ILE A 185 0.49 0.78 3.62
CA ILE A 185 1.67 0.24 2.94
C ILE A 185 2.75 -0.14 3.96
N PHE A 186 2.93 0.69 4.99
CA PHE A 186 3.87 0.42 6.07
C PHE A 186 3.41 -0.73 6.98
N ILE A 187 2.10 -0.86 7.21
CA ILE A 187 1.54 -2.00 7.94
C ILE A 187 1.76 -3.30 7.16
N ILE A 188 1.56 -3.29 5.83
CA ILE A 188 1.86 -4.45 4.98
C ILE A 188 3.34 -4.80 5.09
N PHE A 189 4.24 -3.82 5.00
CA PHE A 189 5.67 -4.07 5.12
C PHE A 189 6.03 -4.72 6.47
N GLY A 190 5.51 -4.18 7.58
CA GLY A 190 5.69 -4.77 8.91
C GLY A 190 5.13 -6.19 9.03
N ALA A 191 3.94 -6.44 8.47
CA ALA A 191 3.33 -7.77 8.43
C ALA A 191 4.19 -8.76 7.61
N VAL A 192 4.69 -8.34 6.44
CA VAL A 192 5.57 -9.17 5.60
C VAL A 192 6.89 -9.48 6.30
N LEU A 193 7.48 -8.50 7.01
CA LEU A 193 8.66 -8.73 7.84
C LEU A 193 8.41 -9.80 8.91
N ILE A 194 7.25 -9.75 9.57
CA ILE A 194 6.83 -10.74 10.58
C ILE A 194 6.67 -12.13 9.97
N TYR A 195 6.11 -12.22 8.76
CA TYR A 195 5.86 -13.51 8.11
C TYR A 195 7.10 -14.13 7.49
N ASN A 196 8.16 -13.36 7.22
CA ASN A 196 9.39 -13.85 6.58
C ASN A 196 9.96 -15.04 7.38
N PRO A 197 9.70 -16.28 6.94
CA PRO A 197 10.07 -17.46 7.70
C PRO A 197 11.53 -17.75 7.36
N TYR A 198 12.38 -17.85 8.37
CA TYR A 198 13.64 -18.58 8.29
C TYR A 198 14.59 -18.16 7.15
N ALA A 199 15.39 -17.12 7.38
CA ALA A 199 16.66 -16.95 6.65
C ALA A 199 17.74 -17.95 7.13
N GLU A 200 17.58 -18.58 8.31
CA GLU A 200 18.66 -19.39 8.92
C GLU A 200 18.50 -20.91 8.81
N HIS A 201 17.31 -21.47 8.59
CA HIS A 201 17.13 -22.94 8.70
C HIS A 201 17.21 -23.76 7.40
N LEU A 202 17.36 -23.12 6.23
CA LEU A 202 17.52 -23.85 4.95
C LEU A 202 18.98 -24.07 4.52
N PHE A 203 19.96 -23.43 5.18
CA PHE A 203 21.39 -23.65 4.91
C PHE A 203 22.09 -24.56 5.94
N VAL A 204 21.41 -24.97 7.02
CA VAL A 204 21.95 -25.89 8.03
C VAL A 204 20.98 -27.05 8.25
N LYS A 205 20.66 -27.78 7.19
CA LYS A 205 20.17 -29.16 7.31
C LYS A 205 21.32 -30.16 7.05
N SER A 206 22.54 -29.78 7.43
CA SER A 206 23.65 -30.69 7.60
C SER A 206 23.67 -31.16 9.07
N ASN A 207 23.10 -32.35 9.30
CA ASN A 207 23.43 -33.26 10.40
C ASN A 207 23.85 -32.65 11.74
N ILE A 208 22.94 -31.99 12.44
CA ILE A 208 23.01 -31.97 13.91
C ILE A 208 21.67 -32.45 14.43
N ASN A 209 21.76 -33.52 15.20
CA ASN A 209 20.68 -34.32 15.74
C ASN A 209 19.47 -33.48 16.16
N SER A 210 18.33 -33.88 15.64
CA SER A 210 17.00 -33.48 16.06
C SER A 210 16.83 -33.71 17.56
N PHE A 211 17.15 -32.70 18.37
CA PHE A 211 16.56 -32.59 19.69
C PHE A 211 15.07 -32.33 19.48
N SER A 212 14.28 -33.36 19.76
CA SER A 212 12.85 -33.29 19.99
C SER A 212 12.60 -32.27 21.10
N THR A 213 12.45 -31.01 20.74
CA THR A 213 12.09 -29.95 21.66
C THR A 213 10.59 -30.00 21.81
N ASN A 214 10.13 -30.42 23.00
CA ASN A 214 8.82 -30.03 23.49
C ASN A 214 8.68 -28.53 23.24
N LEU A 215 7.79 -28.13 22.33
CA LEU A 215 7.50 -26.73 22.06
C LEU A 215 6.99 -26.12 23.37
N ASP A 216 7.87 -25.40 24.07
CA ASP A 216 7.52 -24.63 25.26
C ASP A 216 6.29 -23.77 24.93
N SER A 217 5.34 -23.67 25.85
CA SER A 217 4.03 -23.01 25.63
C SER A 217 4.14 -21.61 25.00
N ALA A 218 5.22 -20.88 25.34
CA ALA A 218 5.57 -19.58 24.78
C ALA A 218 5.92 -19.63 23.27
N ASN A 219 6.63 -20.66 22.80
CA ASN A 219 6.96 -20.82 21.37
C ASN A 219 5.71 -21.11 20.54
N THR A 220 4.81 -21.95 21.06
CA THR A 220 3.52 -22.22 20.44
C THR A 220 2.66 -20.95 20.37
N PHE A 221 2.62 -20.15 21.46
CA PHE A 221 1.91 -18.87 21.48
C PHE A 221 2.48 -17.88 20.46
N LEU A 222 3.81 -17.71 20.40
CA LEU A 222 4.46 -16.83 19.44
C LEU A 222 4.17 -17.22 17.98
N PHE A 223 4.12 -18.52 17.67
CA PHE A 223 3.78 -19.00 16.33
C PHE A 223 2.35 -18.59 15.91
N TYR A 224 1.37 -18.71 16.80
CA TYR A 224 0.02 -18.24 16.51
C TYR A 224 -0.06 -16.71 16.45
N LEU A 225 0.66 -16.01 17.33
CA LEU A 225 0.72 -14.55 17.35
C LEU A 225 1.38 -13.98 16.08
N GLN A 226 2.41 -14.64 15.56
CA GLN A 226 3.03 -14.29 14.28
C GLN A 226 2.03 -14.37 13.13
N LYS A 227 1.26 -15.47 13.04
CA LYS A 227 0.21 -15.61 12.02
C LYS A 227 -0.87 -14.55 12.19
N PHE A 228 -1.29 -14.28 13.43
CA PHE A 228 -2.26 -13.24 13.73
C PHE A 228 -1.75 -11.86 13.30
N LEU A 229 -0.51 -11.50 13.62
CA LEU A 229 0.08 -10.22 13.23
C LEU A 229 0.23 -10.09 11.71
N PHE A 230 0.54 -11.18 11.01
CA PHE A 230 0.58 -11.19 9.55
C PHE A 230 -0.81 -10.98 8.93
N TYR A 231 -1.74 -11.93 9.15
CA TYR A 231 -3.06 -11.89 8.53
C TYR A 231 -3.91 -10.72 9.05
N GLY A 232 -3.87 -10.46 10.36
CA GLY A 232 -4.50 -9.32 11.00
C GLY A 232 -3.91 -8.00 10.50
N GLY A 233 -2.59 -7.92 10.32
CA GLY A 233 -1.91 -6.78 9.71
C GLY A 233 -2.42 -6.48 8.30
N LEU A 234 -2.57 -7.50 7.44
CA LEU A 234 -3.12 -7.35 6.09
C LEU A 234 -4.59 -6.88 6.10
N ILE A 235 -5.42 -7.45 6.98
CA ILE A 235 -6.83 -7.05 7.14
C ILE A 235 -6.92 -5.60 7.62
N ILE A 236 -6.12 -5.22 8.60
CA ILE A 236 -6.11 -3.86 9.15
C ILE A 236 -5.59 -2.85 8.12
N ALA A 237 -4.54 -3.21 7.36
CA ALA A 237 -4.07 -2.41 6.24
C ALA A 237 -5.20 -2.19 5.21
N PHE A 238 -5.96 -3.23 4.87
CA PHE A 238 -7.12 -3.11 4.00
C PHE A 238 -8.15 -2.14 4.58
N LEU A 239 -8.58 -2.31 5.83
CA LEU A 239 -9.56 -1.43 6.46
C LEU A 239 -9.10 0.04 6.52
N LEU A 240 -7.84 0.30 6.89
CA LEU A 240 -7.27 1.65 6.95
C LEU A 240 -7.06 2.29 5.59
N SER A 241 -6.87 1.48 4.55
CA SER A 241 -6.87 1.96 3.16
C SER A 241 -8.26 2.45 2.73
N PHE A 242 -9.33 1.88 3.29
CA PHE A 242 -10.68 2.35 3.05
C PHE A 242 -10.95 3.68 3.76
N ASP A 243 -10.95 3.67 5.09
CA ASP A 243 -11.27 4.87 5.87
C ASP A 243 -10.44 4.91 7.14
N PHE A 244 -9.39 5.73 7.13
CA PHE A 244 -8.49 5.83 8.27
C PHE A 244 -9.23 6.29 9.53
N SER A 245 -10.17 7.24 9.41
CA SER A 245 -10.85 7.82 10.57
C SER A 245 -11.72 6.79 11.28
N LYS A 246 -12.40 5.93 10.52
CA LYS A 246 -13.26 4.86 11.07
C LYS A 246 -12.46 3.74 11.71
N PHE A 247 -11.35 3.33 11.09
CA PHE A 247 -10.62 2.13 11.50
C PHE A 247 -9.36 2.39 12.32
N LYS A 248 -9.04 3.65 12.68
CA LYS A 248 -7.87 4.01 13.50
C LYS A 248 -7.75 3.21 14.80
N ILE A 249 -8.86 2.74 15.38
CA ILE A 249 -8.84 1.94 16.61
C ILE A 249 -8.09 0.61 16.44
N SER A 250 -8.13 0.02 15.24
CA SER A 250 -7.43 -1.23 14.93
C SER A 250 -5.90 -1.13 15.02
N LEU A 251 -5.35 0.09 14.93
CA LEU A 251 -3.91 0.33 15.12
C LEU A 251 -3.47 0.06 16.55
N TYR A 252 -4.30 0.37 17.55
CA TYR A 252 -3.95 0.09 18.95
C TYR A 252 -3.89 -1.40 19.23
N ILE A 253 -4.77 -2.18 18.58
CA ILE A 253 -4.76 -3.65 18.67
C ILE A 253 -3.45 -4.20 18.09
N LEU A 254 -3.01 -3.70 16.93
CA LEU A 254 -1.72 -4.07 16.35
C LEU A 254 -0.56 -3.71 17.27
N ILE A 255 -0.53 -2.48 17.81
CA ILE A 255 0.52 -2.03 18.74
C ILE A 255 0.58 -2.96 19.95
N LEU A 256 -0.56 -3.26 20.58
CA LEU A 256 -0.63 -4.09 21.78
C LEU A 256 -0.03 -5.48 21.52
N PHE A 257 -0.48 -6.15 20.46
CA PHE A 257 0.03 -7.48 20.14
C PHE A 257 1.50 -7.47 19.70
N SER A 258 1.96 -6.43 18.99
CA SER A 258 3.38 -6.26 18.66
C SER A 258 4.25 -6.05 19.91
N ILE A 259 3.77 -5.31 20.92
CA ILE A 259 4.47 -5.15 22.20
C ILE A 259 4.56 -6.50 22.93
N ILE A 260 3.44 -7.23 23.01
CA ILE A 260 3.40 -8.56 23.63
C ILE A 260 4.43 -9.49 22.99
N THR A 261 4.52 -9.51 21.65
CA THR A 261 5.53 -10.28 20.92
C THR A 261 6.95 -9.93 21.33
N ILE A 262 7.29 -8.64 21.38
CA ILE A 262 8.63 -8.18 21.75
C ILE A 262 8.96 -8.58 23.18
N VAL A 263 8.03 -8.39 24.12
CA VAL A 263 8.23 -8.72 25.54
C VAL A 263 8.48 -10.22 25.71
N ILE A 264 7.62 -11.08 25.16
CA ILE A 264 7.80 -12.53 25.24
C ILE A 264 9.13 -12.94 24.63
N ARG A 265 9.52 -12.32 23.50
CA ARG A 265 10.78 -12.65 22.84
C ARG A 265 12.00 -12.28 23.67
N ILE A 266 12.01 -11.09 24.28
CA ILE A 266 13.09 -10.67 25.20
C ILE A 266 13.22 -11.67 26.35
N PHE A 267 12.10 -12.11 26.95
CA PHE A 267 12.14 -13.11 28.02
C PHE A 267 12.67 -14.47 27.54
N GLN A 268 12.36 -14.88 26.30
CA GLN A 268 12.92 -16.11 25.73
C GLN A 268 14.42 -16.01 25.49
N ASP A 269 14.89 -14.93 24.85
CA ASP A 269 16.30 -14.75 24.55
C ASP A 269 17.13 -14.66 25.88
N LEU A 270 16.58 -14.05 26.92
CA LEU A 270 17.17 -14.05 28.27
C LEU A 270 17.20 -15.43 28.93
N LYS A 271 16.14 -16.24 28.74
CA LYS A 271 16.01 -17.58 29.34
C LYS A 271 16.95 -18.61 28.69
N TYR A 272 17.20 -18.50 27.39
CA TYR A 272 17.95 -19.50 26.62
C TYR A 272 19.41 -19.12 26.36
N LEU A 273 19.88 -17.95 26.85
CA LEU A 273 21.29 -17.50 26.72
C LEU A 273 21.80 -17.45 25.26
N ASP A 274 20.89 -17.54 24.29
CA ASP A 274 21.14 -17.13 22.92
C ASP A 274 21.09 -15.60 22.94
N GLY A 275 22.25 -14.95 22.78
CA GLY A 275 22.36 -13.49 22.77
C GLY A 275 21.26 -12.83 21.92
N LEU A 276 20.86 -11.60 22.27
CA LEU A 276 19.81 -10.80 21.61
C LEU A 276 19.92 -10.83 20.07
N SER A 277 19.31 -11.82 19.44
CA SER A 277 19.23 -11.94 18.00
C SER A 277 17.99 -11.15 17.56
N PHE A 278 18.22 -10.03 16.86
CA PHE A 278 17.14 -9.24 16.26
C PHE A 278 16.48 -10.03 15.14
N ASN A 279 15.56 -10.92 15.51
CA ASN A 279 14.82 -11.77 14.58
C ASN A 279 13.76 -10.96 13.82
N SER A 280 13.45 -11.40 12.60
CA SER A 280 12.47 -10.76 11.70
C SER A 280 11.11 -10.48 12.35
N LEU A 281 10.70 -11.34 13.30
CA LEU A 281 9.51 -11.19 14.13
C LEU A 281 9.54 -9.93 15.02
N SER A 282 10.66 -9.68 15.71
CA SER A 282 10.86 -8.51 16.57
C SER A 282 11.00 -7.25 15.73
N SER A 283 11.79 -7.29 14.66
CA SER A 283 11.99 -6.16 13.74
C SER A 283 10.69 -5.74 13.06
N GLY A 284 9.87 -6.70 12.60
CA GLY A 284 8.56 -6.42 12.04
C GLY A 284 7.56 -5.88 13.07
N SER A 285 7.60 -6.37 14.31
CA SER A 285 6.77 -5.86 15.42
C SER A 285 7.13 -4.41 15.79
N VAL A 286 8.43 -4.08 15.87
CA VAL A 286 8.89 -2.70 16.07
C VAL A 286 8.43 -1.80 14.92
N PHE A 287 8.54 -2.28 13.67
CA PHE A 287 8.10 -1.51 12.51
C PHE A 287 6.60 -1.22 12.53
N LEU A 288 5.77 -2.20 12.92
CA LEU A 288 4.33 -2.01 13.09
C LEU A 288 4.02 -0.95 14.16
N ILE A 289 4.72 -0.99 15.30
CA ILE A 289 4.54 -0.01 16.38
C ILE A 289 4.89 1.40 15.91
N ILE A 290 6.08 1.60 15.34
CA ILE A 290 6.54 2.92 14.86
C ILE A 290 5.59 3.45 13.79
N SER A 291 5.18 2.60 12.85
CA SER A 291 4.24 2.98 11.79
C SER A 291 2.89 3.39 12.36
N ALA A 292 2.35 2.62 13.31
CA ALA A 292 1.06 2.93 13.93
C ALA A 292 1.11 4.23 14.76
N ILE A 293 2.15 4.42 15.59
CA ILE A 293 2.29 5.60 16.45
C ILE A 293 2.50 6.87 15.63
N THR A 294 3.42 6.85 14.64
CA THR A 294 3.74 8.03 13.83
C THR A 294 2.50 8.65 13.19
N PHE A 295 1.58 7.80 12.72
CA PHE A 295 0.36 8.25 12.07
C PHE A 295 -0.77 8.60 13.06
N LEU A 296 -0.86 7.96 14.22
CA LEU A 296 -1.78 8.36 15.28
C LEU A 296 -1.43 9.75 15.83
N VAL A 297 -0.13 10.04 16.02
CA VAL A 297 0.36 11.34 16.50
C VAL A 297 0.16 12.42 15.45
N LYS A 298 0.53 12.16 14.19
CA LYS A 298 0.36 13.12 13.09
C LYS A 298 -1.10 13.55 12.89
N ASN A 299 -2.07 12.67 13.15
CA ASN A 299 -3.49 13.03 13.04
C ASN A 299 -4.06 13.73 14.27
N LYS A 300 -3.46 13.58 15.47
CA LYS A 300 -3.85 14.39 16.64
C LYS A 300 -3.43 15.84 16.47
N THR A 301 -2.24 16.10 15.92
CA THR A 301 -1.76 17.46 15.68
C THR A 301 -2.59 18.25 14.67
N PHE A 302 -3.22 17.57 13.69
CA PHE A 302 -4.14 18.23 12.74
C PHE A 302 -5.55 18.45 13.29
N ALA A 303 -5.98 17.64 14.26
CA ALA A 303 -7.31 17.79 14.90
C ALA A 303 -7.36 18.95 15.91
N ASN A 304 -6.20 19.36 16.45
CA ASN A 304 -6.08 20.48 17.40
C ASN A 304 -5.78 21.84 16.71
N THR A 305 -5.81 21.90 15.39
CA THR A 305 -5.59 23.12 14.58
C THR A 305 -6.81 23.53 13.75
N LEU A 306 -7.99 22.99 14.07
CA LEU A 306 -9.30 23.42 13.56
C LEU A 306 -10.12 23.95 14.73
#